data_AF-A0A8S3BWI2-F1
#
_entry.id   AF-A0A8S3BWI2-F1
#
_cell.length_a   1.000
_cell.length_b   1.000
_cell.length_c   1.000
_cell.angle_alpha   90.00
_cell.angle_beta   90.00
_cell.angle_gamma   90.00
#
_symmetry.space_group_name_H-M   'P 1'
#
loop_
_entity.id
_entity.type
_entity.pdbx_description
1 polymer ?
#
loop_
_entity_poly.entity_id
_entity_poly.type
_entity_poly.pdbx_seq_one_letter_code
_entity_poly.pdbx_strand_id
1 'polypeptide(L)'
;MHLPFATDPELKEHGVRCHAFEHENDFFKIDLIICLGGDGTLLHVSNMFQKSCPPVLSFSIGSLGFLAPFDFKNHEKILNEVASGNVAVLLRSRLRCSIVKGLKRQSSSAASFLSASSDETGSDETGKESISDEKISHLALNEVVIDRGPNSYLSNLDLYINDRFITKVQGD
;
A
#
# COMPACT_ATOMS: atom_id res chain seq x y z
N MET A 1 10.24 16.20 -11.59
CA MET A 1 11.47 15.46 -11.99
C MET A 1 11.48 15.45 -13.51
N HIS A 2 12.45 16.08 -14.17
CA HIS A 2 12.48 16.13 -15.64
C HIS A 2 12.85 14.72 -16.14
N LEU A 3 11.90 14.01 -16.74
CA LEU A 3 12.09 12.69 -17.34
C LEU A 3 12.57 12.90 -18.78
N PRO A 4 13.88 12.86 -19.08
CA PRO A 4 14.42 13.20 -20.41
C PRO A 4 13.84 12.32 -21.53
N PHE A 5 13.37 11.12 -21.20
CA PHE A 5 12.76 10.16 -22.12
C PHE A 5 11.31 10.52 -22.52
N ALA A 6 10.59 11.32 -21.71
CA ALA A 6 9.19 11.65 -21.99
C ALA A 6 9.01 12.57 -23.22
N THR A 7 10.11 13.20 -23.67
CA THR A 7 10.15 14.06 -24.86
C THR A 7 10.83 13.39 -26.06
N ASP A 8 11.16 12.10 -25.97
CA ASP A 8 11.88 11.39 -27.02
C ASP A 8 11.08 11.36 -28.34
N PRO A 9 11.64 11.88 -29.45
CA PRO A 9 11.00 11.86 -30.76
C PRO A 9 10.69 10.46 -31.27
N GLU A 10 11.52 9.45 -30.97
CA GLU A 10 11.35 8.08 -31.49
C GLU A 10 10.10 7.42 -30.91
N LEU A 11 9.78 7.70 -29.65
CA LEU A 11 8.58 7.18 -29.00
C LEU A 11 7.30 7.77 -29.62
N LYS A 12 7.32 9.05 -30.00
CA LYS A 12 6.17 9.70 -30.67
C LYS A 12 5.91 9.13 -32.06
N GLU A 13 6.96 8.76 -32.80
CA GLU A 13 6.84 8.16 -34.13
C GLU A 13 6.11 6.81 -34.10
N HIS A 14 6.27 6.06 -33.01
CA HIS A 14 5.57 4.81 -32.76
C HIS A 14 4.16 5.00 -32.13
N GLY A 15 3.65 6.24 -32.08
CA GLY A 15 2.35 6.56 -31.49
C GLY A 15 2.30 6.45 -29.96
N VAL A 16 3.46 6.30 -29.31
CA VAL A 16 3.55 6.20 -27.85
C VAL A 16 3.42 7.59 -27.24
N ARG A 17 2.37 7.80 -26.43
CA ARG A 17 2.18 9.03 -25.65
C ARG A 17 2.82 8.88 -24.28
N CYS A 18 3.96 9.53 -24.09
CA CYS A 18 4.60 9.62 -22.79
C CYS A 18 3.97 10.76 -21.97
N HIS A 19 3.55 10.45 -20.74
CA HIS A 19 3.02 11.42 -19.80
C HIS A 19 3.87 11.38 -18.53
N ALA A 20 4.41 12.54 -18.14
CA ALA A 20 4.96 12.71 -16.80
C ALA A 20 3.79 13.01 -15.86
N PHE A 21 3.54 12.13 -14.90
CA PHE A 21 2.46 12.31 -13.93
C PHE A 21 3.03 12.91 -12.65
N GLU A 22 2.48 14.04 -12.22
CA GLU A 22 2.75 14.62 -10.90
C GLU A 22 1.56 14.43 -9.94
N HIS A 23 0.37 14.10 -10.46
CA HIS A 23 -0.86 13.93 -9.68
C HIS A 23 -1.60 12.62 -10.02
N GLU A 24 -2.19 11.99 -9.00
CA GLU A 24 -2.90 10.70 -9.09
C GLU A 24 -4.10 10.71 -10.05
N ASN A 25 -4.63 11.88 -10.39
CA ASN A 25 -5.89 12.02 -11.13
C ASN A 25 -5.84 11.51 -12.57
N ASP A 26 -4.67 11.26 -13.17
CA ASP A 26 -4.60 10.77 -14.55
C ASP A 26 -4.26 9.27 -14.67
N PHE A 27 -4.15 8.55 -13.55
CA PHE A 27 -3.76 7.13 -13.56
C PHE A 27 -4.73 6.22 -14.31
N PHE A 28 -5.99 6.62 -14.45
CA PHE A 28 -6.98 5.87 -15.23
C PHE A 28 -6.74 5.91 -16.75
N LYS A 29 -5.81 6.73 -17.24
CA LYS A 29 -5.46 6.86 -18.66
C LYS A 29 -4.27 5.99 -19.08
N ILE A 30 -3.76 5.16 -18.17
CA ILE A 30 -2.54 4.37 -18.38
C ILE A 30 -2.92 2.93 -18.70
N ASP A 31 -2.61 2.50 -19.92
CA ASP A 31 -2.88 1.14 -20.39
C ASP A 31 -1.74 0.15 -20.05
N LEU A 32 -0.51 0.65 -19.95
CA LEU A 32 0.70 -0.11 -19.67
C LEU A 32 1.73 0.76 -18.94
N ILE A 33 2.42 0.18 -17.97
CA ILE A 33 3.56 0.80 -17.29
C ILE A 33 4.83 0.08 -17.74
N ILE A 34 5.84 0.84 -18.17
CA ILE A 34 7.18 0.31 -18.48
C ILE A 34 8.15 0.79 -17.41
N CYS A 35 8.73 -0.14 -16.66
CA CYS A 35 9.74 0.13 -15.64
C CYS A 35 11.13 -0.17 -16.18
N LEU A 36 12.04 0.80 -16.06
CA LEU A 36 13.46 0.64 -16.32
C LEU A 36 14.19 0.73 -14.97
N GLY A 37 14.67 -0.39 -14.45
CA GLY A 37 15.34 -0.43 -13.15
C GLY A 37 15.20 -1.78 -12.44
N GLY A 38 15.44 -1.80 -11.14
CA GLY A 38 15.34 -3.02 -10.33
C GLY A 38 13.99 -3.16 -9.62
N ASP A 39 13.96 -4.02 -8.62
CA ASP A 39 12.76 -4.32 -7.82
C ASP A 39 12.22 -3.07 -7.09
N GLY A 40 13.10 -2.17 -6.66
CA GLY A 40 12.72 -0.90 -6.04
C GLY A 40 11.84 -0.01 -6.93
N THR A 41 12.04 -0.06 -8.26
CA THR A 41 11.19 0.66 -9.22
C THR A 41 9.77 0.10 -9.21
N LEU A 42 9.61 -1.22 -9.07
CA LEU A 42 8.29 -1.86 -9.01
C LEU A 42 7.60 -1.60 -7.68
N LEU A 43 8.35 -1.55 -6.58
CA LEU A 43 7.80 -1.13 -5.29
C LEU A 43 7.31 0.32 -5.33
N HIS A 44 8.06 1.20 -6.01
CA HIS A 44 7.63 2.58 -6.20
C HIS A 44 6.34 2.69 -7.02
N VAL A 45 6.22 1.94 -8.13
CA VAL A 45 4.98 1.86 -8.90
C VAL A 45 3.84 1.31 -8.06
N SER A 46 4.05 0.23 -7.30
CA SER A 46 3.00 -0.29 -6.40
C SER A 46 2.55 0.75 -5.38
N ASN A 47 3.48 1.56 -4.85
CA ASN A 47 3.15 2.64 -3.93
C ASN A 47 2.33 3.75 -4.60
N MET A 48 2.64 4.09 -5.85
CA MET A 48 1.90 5.06 -6.64
C MET A 48 0.46 4.60 -6.94
N PHE A 49 0.25 3.33 -7.27
CA PHE A 49 -1.07 2.80 -7.64
C PHE A 49 -1.79 2.11 -6.47
N GLN A 50 -2.28 2.87 -5.49
CA GLN A 50 -3.00 2.35 -4.30
C GLN A 50 -4.42 1.78 -4.59
N LYS A 51 -4.85 1.74 -5.86
CA LYS A 51 -6.14 1.18 -6.31
C LYS A 51 -5.92 0.13 -7.42
N SER A 52 -6.44 0.39 -8.62
CA SER A 52 -6.14 -0.42 -9.80
C SER A 52 -4.72 -0.11 -10.28
N CYS A 53 -3.95 -1.15 -10.62
CA CYS A 53 -2.62 -1.02 -11.18
C CYS A 53 -2.65 -1.59 -12.61
N PRO A 54 -2.33 -0.79 -13.65
CA PRO A 54 -2.15 -1.29 -15.01
C PRO A 54 -1.10 -2.41 -15.07
N PRO A 55 -1.09 -3.23 -16.15
CA PRO A 55 -0.01 -4.16 -16.40
C PRO A 55 1.36 -3.47 -16.34
N VAL A 56 2.34 -4.11 -15.70
CA VAL A 56 3.70 -3.58 -15.53
C VAL A 56 4.67 -4.47 -16.31
N LEU A 57 5.33 -3.88 -17.30
CA LEU A 57 6.46 -4.46 -18.02
C LEU A 57 7.76 -3.89 -17.44
N SER A 58 8.66 -4.75 -16.99
CA SER A 58 9.82 -4.32 -16.21
C SER A 58 11.13 -4.89 -16.75
N PHE A 59 12.07 -3.99 -17.06
CA PHE A 59 13.41 -4.32 -17.53
C PHE A 59 14.47 -3.98 -16.47
N SER A 60 15.32 -4.94 -16.14
CA SER A 60 16.52 -4.73 -15.33
C SER A 60 17.63 -4.09 -16.15
N ILE A 61 18.18 -2.96 -15.68
CA ILE A 61 19.32 -2.25 -16.30
C ILE A 61 20.66 -2.64 -15.61
N GLY A 62 20.62 -3.55 -14.64
CA GLY A 62 21.80 -4.02 -13.88
C GLY A 62 21.75 -5.52 -13.67
N SER A 63 21.90 -5.96 -12.42
CA SER A 63 21.62 -7.35 -12.06
C SER A 63 20.15 -7.68 -12.25
N LEU A 64 19.87 -8.91 -12.69
CA LEU A 64 18.51 -9.41 -12.81
C LEU A 64 17.82 -9.43 -11.43
N GLY A 65 16.65 -8.80 -11.33
CA GLY A 65 15.85 -8.74 -10.10
C GLY A 65 14.82 -9.86 -10.02
N PHE A 66 14.18 -10.03 -8.86
CA PHE A 66 13.11 -11.02 -8.72
C PHE A 66 11.78 -10.55 -9.35
N LEU A 67 11.52 -9.24 -9.28
CA LEU A 67 10.32 -8.62 -9.81
C LEU A 67 10.50 -8.10 -11.24
N ALA A 68 11.74 -7.75 -11.64
CA ALA A 68 12.10 -7.32 -12.99
C ALA A 68 12.80 -8.44 -13.79
N PRO A 69 12.05 -9.33 -14.48
CA PRO A 69 12.59 -10.57 -15.04
C PRO A 69 13.26 -10.41 -16.41
N PHE A 70 13.18 -9.22 -17.02
CA PHE A 70 13.68 -9.01 -18.38
C PHE A 70 14.98 -8.21 -18.38
N ASP A 71 16.03 -8.75 -19.00
CA ASP A 71 17.24 -7.95 -19.29
C ASP A 71 16.90 -6.91 -20.37
N PHE A 72 17.23 -5.64 -20.10
CA PHE A 72 17.03 -4.55 -21.05
C PHE A 72 17.71 -4.81 -22.40
N LYS A 73 18.77 -5.62 -22.48
CA LYS A 73 19.39 -6.00 -23.77
C LYS A 73 18.42 -6.64 -24.76
N ASN A 74 17.34 -7.26 -24.28
CA ASN A 74 16.34 -7.94 -25.10
C ASN A 74 15.04 -7.12 -25.28
N HIS A 75 15.06 -5.81 -24.96
CA HIS A 75 13.85 -4.98 -24.93
C HIS A 75 13.08 -4.96 -26.25
N GLU A 76 13.75 -4.82 -27.41
CA GLU A 76 13.07 -4.79 -28.71
C GLU A 76 12.21 -6.03 -28.95
N LYS A 77 12.78 -7.21 -28.71
CA LYS A 77 12.07 -8.49 -28.86
C LYS A 77 10.85 -8.56 -27.94
N ILE A 78 11.04 -8.18 -26.68
CA ILE A 78 9.99 -8.27 -25.65
C ILE A 78 8.87 -7.26 -25.92
N LEU A 79 9.21 -6.03 -26.33
CA LEU A 79 8.24 -5.01 -26.71
C LEU A 79 7.41 -5.45 -27.93
N ASN A 80 8.04 -6.08 -28.92
CA ASN A 80 7.33 -6.64 -30.08
C ASN A 80 6.38 -7.78 -29.68
N GLU A 81 6.79 -8.67 -28.78
CA GLU A 81 5.92 -9.73 -28.25
C GLU A 81 4.70 -9.13 -27.52
N VAL A 82 4.91 -8.13 -26.65
CA VAL A 82 3.84 -7.42 -25.92
C VAL A 82 2.91 -6.71 -26.90
N ALA A 83 3.45 -5.99 -27.89
CA ALA A 83 2.66 -5.29 -28.90
C ALA A 83 1.83 -6.24 -29.77
N SER A 84 2.33 -7.46 -30.02
CA SER A 84 1.60 -8.50 -30.75
C SER A 84 0.49 -9.18 -29.92
N GLY A 85 0.38 -8.87 -28.63
CA GLY A 85 -0.60 -9.47 -27.71
C GLY A 85 -0.24 -10.89 -27.24
N ASN A 86 0.91 -11.42 -27.63
CA ASN A 86 1.34 -12.79 -27.34
C ASN A 86 2.11 -12.88 -26.01
N VAL A 87 1.58 -12.30 -24.93
CA VAL A 87 2.25 -12.27 -23.63
C VAL A 87 1.33 -12.69 -22.51
N ALA A 88 1.85 -13.55 -21.62
CA ALA A 88 1.17 -13.93 -20.40
C ALA A 88 1.36 -12.86 -19.32
N VAL A 89 0.28 -12.53 -18.60
CA VAL A 89 0.31 -11.60 -17.47
C VAL A 89 0.32 -12.39 -16.17
N LEU A 90 1.24 -12.05 -15.27
CA LEU A 90 1.29 -12.61 -13.92
C LEU A 90 0.60 -11.64 -12.94
N LEU A 91 -0.43 -12.13 -12.26
CA LEU A 91 -1.09 -11.38 -11.19
C LEU A 91 -0.36 -11.61 -9.86
N ARG A 92 0.15 -10.53 -9.27
CA ARG A 92 0.74 -10.54 -7.91
C ARG A 92 -0.25 -9.94 -6.91
N SER A 93 -0.50 -10.64 -5.82
CA SER A 93 -1.32 -10.16 -4.71
C SER A 93 -0.65 -8.99 -3.99
N ARG A 94 -1.45 -8.08 -3.43
CA ARG A 94 -0.99 -7.03 -2.52
C ARG A 94 -1.70 -7.13 -1.19
N LEU A 95 -0.99 -6.87 -0.11
CA LEU A 95 -1.53 -6.83 1.24
C LEU A 95 -2.23 -5.49 1.46
N ARG A 96 -3.49 -5.52 1.87
CA ARG A 96 -4.20 -4.31 2.31
C ARG A 96 -4.01 -4.13 3.80
N CYS A 97 -3.28 -3.08 4.17
CA CYS A 97 -3.14 -2.64 5.55
C CYS A 97 -4.18 -1.55 5.85
N SER A 98 -4.70 -1.55 7.07
CA SER A 98 -5.56 -0.48 7.60
C SER A 98 -5.11 -0.14 9.01
N ILE A 99 -4.83 1.13 9.25
CA ILE A 99 -4.45 1.66 10.55
C ILE A 99 -5.72 2.25 11.16
N VAL A 100 -6.11 1.74 12.33
CA VAL A 100 -7.24 2.23 13.11
C VAL A 100 -6.69 2.64 14.47
N LYS A 101 -6.82 3.93 14.80
CA LYS A 101 -6.46 4.43 16.12
C LYS A 101 -7.68 4.32 17.02
N GLY A 102 -7.69 3.35 17.92
CA GLY A 102 -8.73 3.28 18.94
C GLY A 102 -8.63 4.47 19.88
N LEU A 103 -9.73 5.18 20.09
CA LEU A 103 -9.88 6.05 21.26
C LEU A 103 -9.69 5.17 22.50
N LYS A 104 -8.80 5.58 23.42
CA LYS A 104 -8.70 4.91 24.73
C LYS A 104 -10.11 4.84 25.29
N ARG A 105 -10.65 3.62 25.44
CA ARG A 105 -11.79 3.38 26.32
C ARG A 105 -11.35 3.92 27.67
N GLN A 106 -11.84 5.09 28.06
CA GLN A 106 -11.74 5.49 29.44
C GLN A 106 -12.35 4.34 30.21
N SER A 107 -11.54 3.76 31.09
CA SER A 107 -11.91 2.67 31.97
C SER A 107 -12.97 3.18 32.95
N SER A 108 -14.22 3.30 32.49
CA SER A 108 -15.39 3.31 33.35
C SER A 108 -15.86 1.86 33.49
N SER A 109 -15.68 1.36 34.71
CA SER A 109 -16.50 0.33 35.34
C SER A 109 -16.15 -1.14 35.08
N ALA A 110 -15.08 -1.61 35.72
CA ALA A 110 -15.00 -2.98 36.23
C ALA A 110 -14.65 -2.98 37.73
N ALA A 111 -15.44 -2.23 38.52
CA ALA A 111 -15.53 -2.36 39.97
C ALA A 111 -16.84 -1.72 40.46
N SER A 112 -17.97 -2.29 40.05
CA SER A 112 -19.29 -1.95 40.63
C SER A 112 -20.15 -3.21 40.69
N PHE A 113 -19.57 -4.30 41.16
CA PHE A 113 -20.32 -5.33 41.86
C PHE A 113 -20.05 -5.10 43.35
N LEU A 114 -21.12 -4.84 44.10
CA LEU A 114 -21.21 -4.59 45.56
C LEU A 114 -21.25 -3.12 46.00
N SER A 115 -22.43 -2.49 45.95
CA SER A 115 -23.09 -1.89 47.13
C SER A 115 -24.49 -1.39 46.78
N ALA A 116 -25.44 -1.66 47.68
CA ALA A 116 -26.87 -1.50 47.53
C ALA A 116 -27.37 -0.04 47.65
N SER A 117 -28.50 0.23 46.98
CA SER A 117 -29.63 1.14 47.33
C SER A 117 -29.35 2.60 47.75
N SER A 118 -29.83 3.56 46.94
CA SER A 118 -31.00 4.44 47.23
C SER A 118 -31.01 5.73 46.38
N ASP A 119 -32.22 6.08 45.92
CA ASP A 119 -32.81 7.38 45.56
C ASP A 119 -32.21 8.39 44.55
N GLU A 120 -33.07 8.63 43.53
CA GLU A 120 -33.60 9.88 42.96
C GLU A 120 -32.73 11.00 42.34
N THR A 121 -33.20 11.38 41.13
CA THR A 121 -33.16 12.68 40.40
C THR A 121 -31.83 13.20 39.84
N GLY A 122 -31.85 13.52 38.54
CA GLY A 122 -30.84 14.36 37.91
C GLY A 122 -30.71 14.11 36.42
N SER A 123 -31.37 14.96 35.64
CA SER A 123 -31.09 15.22 34.22
C SER A 123 -29.60 15.43 33.96
N ASP A 124 -29.07 14.84 32.89
CA ASP A 124 -28.28 15.61 31.93
C ASP A 124 -28.10 14.83 30.62
N GLU A 125 -28.57 15.47 29.57
CA GLU A 125 -28.23 15.19 28.19
C GLU A 125 -26.74 15.52 28.00
N THR A 126 -25.93 14.58 27.52
CA THR A 126 -24.63 14.94 26.96
C THR A 126 -24.34 14.08 25.74
N GLY A 127 -24.12 14.79 24.64
CA GLY A 127 -24.11 14.28 23.28
C GLY A 127 -23.14 13.12 23.06
N LYS A 128 -23.64 12.09 22.37
CA LYS A 128 -22.79 11.14 21.67
C LYS A 128 -22.17 11.85 20.47
N GLU A 129 -21.05 12.52 20.69
CA GLU A 129 -20.17 12.95 19.60
C GLU A 129 -19.59 11.69 18.94
N SER A 130 -20.13 11.37 17.75
CA SER A 130 -19.57 10.36 16.85
C SER A 130 -18.28 10.89 16.26
N ILE A 131 -17.16 10.65 16.94
CA ILE A 131 -15.81 10.90 16.40
C ILE A 131 -15.58 9.85 15.30
N SER A 132 -15.46 10.30 14.06
CA SER A 132 -15.12 9.44 12.93
C SER A 132 -13.71 8.88 13.12
N ASP A 133 -13.59 7.58 13.37
CA ASP A 133 -12.30 6.89 13.35
C ASP A 133 -11.62 7.12 11.99
N GLU A 134 -10.54 7.90 11.96
CA GLU A 134 -9.74 8.08 10.75
C GLU A 134 -9.03 6.76 10.41
N LYS A 135 -9.65 5.99 9.52
CA LYS A 135 -9.10 4.76 8.98
C LYS A 135 -8.23 5.08 7.76
N ILE A 136 -6.91 4.97 7.93
CA ILE A 136 -5.96 5.11 6.82
C ILE A 136 -5.69 3.71 6.25
N SER A 137 -5.76 3.53 4.92
CA SER A 137 -5.51 2.24 4.26
C SER A 137 -4.44 2.35 3.17
N HIS A 138 -3.55 1.37 3.14
CA HIS A 138 -2.47 1.25 2.16
C HIS A 138 -2.39 -0.16 1.58
N LEU A 139 -1.83 -0.28 0.38
CA LEU A 139 -1.49 -1.52 -0.30
C LEU A 139 0.04 -1.69 -0.32
N ALA A 140 0.50 -2.83 0.17
CA ALA A 140 1.91 -3.25 0.14
C ALA A 140 2.09 -4.44 -0.80
N LEU A 141 3.17 -4.43 -1.60
CA LEU A 141 3.47 -5.52 -2.53
C LEU A 141 4.19 -6.68 -1.85
N ASN A 142 5.23 -6.39 -1.06
CA ASN A 142 6.05 -7.44 -0.45
C ASN A 142 5.59 -7.74 0.97
N GLU A 143 5.75 -6.78 1.89
CA GLU A 143 5.45 -6.96 3.31
C GLU A 143 4.88 -5.70 3.98
N VAL A 144 4.32 -5.91 5.17
CA VAL A 144 3.99 -4.84 6.12
C VAL A 144 4.82 -5.09 7.37
N VAL A 145 5.59 -4.09 7.77
CA VAL A 145 6.44 -4.15 8.97
C VAL A 145 5.85 -3.24 10.03
N ILE A 146 5.83 -3.73 11.27
CA ILE A 146 5.51 -2.93 12.46
C ILE A 146 6.76 -2.99 13.33
N ASP A 147 7.37 -1.83 13.56
CA ASP A 147 8.58 -1.69 14.37
C ASP A 147 8.36 -0.68 15.52
N ARG A 148 9.21 -0.75 16.55
CA ARG A 148 9.22 0.16 17.71
C ARG A 148 9.66 1.58 17.36
N GLY A 149 10.12 1.82 16.14
CA GLY A 149 10.69 3.08 15.71
C GLY A 149 11.86 3.51 16.60
N PRO A 150 11.93 4.78 16.99
CA PRO A 150 13.02 5.30 17.82
C PRO A 150 12.91 4.90 19.30
N ASN A 151 11.83 4.21 19.72
CA ASN A 151 11.60 3.88 21.12
C ASN A 151 12.67 2.90 21.64
N SER A 152 13.28 3.16 22.79
CA SER A 152 14.28 2.27 23.38
C SER A 152 13.70 0.99 24.00
N TYR A 153 12.38 0.94 24.21
CA TYR A 153 11.68 -0.24 24.72
C TYR A 153 11.14 -1.12 23.59
N LEU A 154 11.10 -2.43 23.82
CA LEU A 154 10.48 -3.38 22.90
C LEU A 154 9.00 -3.05 22.67
N SER A 155 8.57 -3.19 21.42
CA SER A 155 7.16 -3.14 21.05
C SER A 155 6.43 -4.35 21.61
N ASN A 156 5.28 -4.13 22.25
CA ASN A 156 4.37 -5.18 22.70
C ASN A 156 3.19 -5.27 21.72
N LEU A 157 3.15 -6.32 20.91
CA LEU A 157 2.14 -6.49 19.87
C LEU A 157 1.29 -7.72 20.19
N ASP A 158 -0.03 -7.53 20.33
CA ASP A 158 -0.97 -8.64 20.39
C ASP A 158 -1.36 -9.04 18.96
N LEU A 159 -1.07 -10.29 18.59
CA LEU A 159 -1.36 -10.81 17.26
C LEU A 159 -2.68 -11.59 17.27
N TYR A 160 -3.56 -11.22 16.34
CA TYR A 160 -4.84 -11.88 16.11
C TYR A 160 -4.91 -12.37 14.65
N ILE A 161 -5.51 -13.54 14.44
CA ILE A 161 -5.88 -14.05 13.11
C ILE A 161 -7.37 -14.39 13.16
N ASN A 162 -8.17 -13.80 12.25
CA ASN A 162 -9.62 -13.97 12.21
C ASN A 162 -10.27 -13.74 13.60
N ASP A 163 -9.95 -12.59 14.21
CA ASP A 163 -10.40 -12.17 15.55
C ASP A 163 -10.02 -13.09 16.71
N ARG A 164 -9.16 -14.08 16.47
CA ARG A 164 -8.68 -15.01 17.50
C ARG A 164 -7.28 -14.64 17.93
N PHE A 165 -7.07 -14.44 19.23
CA PHE A 165 -5.76 -14.20 19.81
C PHE A 165 -4.83 -15.39 19.53
N ILE A 166 -3.65 -15.11 18.99
CA ILE A 166 -2.63 -16.11 18.67
C ILE A 166 -1.50 -16.04 19.68
N THR A 167 -0.86 -14.88 19.81
CA THR A 167 0.29 -14.69 20.69
C THR A 167 0.56 -13.21 20.94
N LYS A 168 1.42 -12.92 21.92
CA LYS A 168 2.04 -11.62 22.15
C LYS A 168 3.48 -11.65 21.66
N VAL A 169 3.83 -10.72 20.79
CA VAL A 169 5.18 -10.52 20.27
C VAL A 169 5.83 -9.36 21.03
N GLN A 170 7.05 -9.59 21.52
CA GLN A 170 7.91 -8.55 22.08
C GLN A 170 9.17 -8.44 21.22
N GLY A 171 9.41 -7.30 20.61
CA GLY A 171 10.47 -7.18 19.61
C GLY A 171 10.78 -5.75 19.19
N ASP A 172 11.79 -5.65 18.33
CA ASP A 172 12.09 -4.44 17.56
C ASP A 172 11.00 -4.17 16.52
#